data_AF-A0AB72UJF4-F1
#
_entry.id   AF-A0AB72UJF4-F1
#
_cell.length_a   1.000
_cell.length_b   1.000
_cell.length_c   1.000
_cell.angle_alpha   90.00
_cell.angle_beta   90.00
_cell.angle_gamma   90.00
#
_symmetry.space_group_name_H-M   'P 1'
#
loop_
_entity.id
_entity.type
_entity.pdbx_description
1 polymer ?
#
loop_
_entity_poly.entity_id
_entity_poly.type
_entity_poly.pdbx_seq_one_letter_code
_entity_poly.pdbx_strand_id
1 'polypeptide(L)'
;MKISNITTRDDYDALVAETLDRWSETPRTCGETEILTFSGRHIDLLSPRLSDIDPVDLLHSLCHTSRFTGHTANFFSIAQHSTNVWFLCSKWAKPHAVAHDAIETYIGDDSSPKKRAVRLLTGGPRSGLDNLKDRFDPLVHQRLGLAFPANQSIKNEITLFDQVAMHYESKALLPEPVCSNPIESWGKEFCDNIERNLSHEEFPISQVMTAFAQLMAATFPHIAPELSNYLPKPVLRGPGLKFDHACEGKGSSQVDISAMNFSPI
;
A
#
# COMPACT_ATOMS: atom_id res chain seq x y z
N MET A 1 -6.68 24.13 7.61
CA MET A 1 -5.48 24.86 7.15
C MET A 1 -5.19 24.55 5.67
N LYS A 2 -4.65 25.49 4.84
CA LYS A 2 -4.22 25.17 3.46
C LYS A 2 -2.85 24.44 3.49
N ILE A 3 -2.69 23.39 2.68
CA ILE A 3 -1.45 22.58 2.59
C ILE A 3 -0.21 23.45 2.29
N SER A 4 -0.39 24.54 1.53
CA SER A 4 0.66 25.52 1.20
C SER A 4 1.29 26.23 2.40
N ASN A 5 0.72 26.08 3.60
CA ASN A 5 1.14 26.82 4.80
C ASN A 5 1.85 25.94 5.83
N ILE A 6 2.08 24.64 5.54
CA ILE A 6 2.81 23.74 6.44
C ILE A 6 4.31 24.02 6.28
N THR A 7 4.92 24.67 7.26
CA THR A 7 6.36 24.99 7.23
C THR A 7 7.13 24.39 8.40
N THR A 8 6.43 23.97 9.45
CA THR A 8 7.02 23.38 10.66
C THR A 8 6.35 22.05 11.03
N ARG A 9 6.97 21.31 11.97
CA ARG A 9 6.38 20.09 12.54
C ARG A 9 5.10 20.39 13.32
N ASP A 10 5.03 21.54 13.99
CA ASP A 10 3.85 21.96 14.74
C ASP A 10 2.69 22.29 13.80
N ASP A 11 2.94 22.93 12.65
CA ASP A 11 1.91 23.18 11.62
C ASP A 11 1.34 21.86 11.08
N TYR A 12 2.22 20.87 10.91
CA TYR A 12 1.85 19.53 10.46
C TYR A 12 0.98 18.82 11.49
N ASP A 13 1.42 18.79 12.75
CA ASP A 13 0.69 18.15 13.83
C ASP A 13 -0.66 18.86 14.07
N ALA A 14 -0.75 20.19 13.87
CA ALA A 14 -1.99 20.96 13.91
C ALA A 14 -2.93 20.65 12.73
N LEU A 15 -2.43 20.48 11.50
CA LEU A 15 -3.24 20.08 10.35
C LEU A 15 -3.80 18.67 10.53
N VAL A 16 -2.97 17.73 11.00
CA VAL A 16 -3.40 16.37 11.33
C VAL A 16 -4.47 16.45 12.41
N ALA A 17 -4.24 17.18 13.50
CA ALA A 17 -5.22 17.37 14.55
C ALA A 17 -6.54 17.96 14.01
N GLU A 18 -6.53 19.03 13.21
CA GLU A 18 -7.72 19.63 12.59
C GLU A 18 -8.47 18.64 11.67
N THR A 19 -7.72 17.82 10.92
CA THR A 19 -8.31 16.83 10.01
C THR A 19 -8.95 15.67 10.77
N LEU A 20 -8.32 15.23 11.86
CA LEU A 20 -8.86 14.21 12.76
C LEU A 20 -10.04 14.76 13.57
N ASP A 21 -9.99 16.03 13.95
CA ASP A 21 -11.04 16.69 14.73
C ASP A 21 -12.30 16.98 13.90
N ARG A 22 -12.15 17.17 12.57
CA ARG A 22 -13.27 17.31 11.62
C ARG A 22 -14.32 16.20 11.77
N TRP A 23 -13.89 15.03 12.23
CA TRP A 23 -14.73 13.85 12.35
C TRP A 23 -14.82 13.31 13.79
N SER A 24 -14.07 13.88 14.74
CA SER A 24 -13.99 13.43 16.14
C SER A 24 -15.32 13.55 16.88
N GLU A 25 -16.13 14.54 16.51
CA GLU A 25 -17.47 14.78 17.06
C GLU A 25 -18.55 13.86 16.47
N THR A 26 -18.22 13.05 15.45
CA THR A 26 -19.19 12.10 14.87
C THR A 26 -19.51 11.03 15.93
N PRO A 27 -20.74 10.98 16.48
CA PRO A 27 -21.09 10.00 17.48
C PRO A 27 -20.94 8.59 16.91
N ARG A 28 -20.39 7.66 17.69
CA ARG A 28 -20.33 6.26 17.24
C ARG A 28 -21.72 5.68 17.13
N THR A 29 -22.03 5.13 15.97
CA THR A 29 -23.28 4.43 15.72
C THR A 29 -23.07 2.97 16.06
N CYS A 30 -23.09 2.68 17.38
CA CYS A 30 -22.91 1.33 17.94
C CYS A 30 -23.72 0.29 17.14
N GLY A 31 -23.03 -0.64 16.46
CA GLY A 31 -23.61 -1.77 15.74
C GLY A 31 -24.13 -1.54 14.31
N GLU A 32 -24.30 -0.31 13.82
CA GLU A 32 -24.82 -0.09 12.45
C GLU A 32 -23.73 0.00 11.37
N THR A 33 -22.59 0.58 11.72
CA THR A 33 -21.50 0.94 10.79
C THR A 33 -20.17 0.33 11.21
N GLU A 34 -20.22 -0.70 12.06
CA GLU A 34 -19.04 -1.35 12.60
C GLU A 34 -18.64 -2.59 11.81
N ILE A 35 -17.34 -2.79 11.63
CA ILE A 35 -16.74 -4.04 11.19
C ILE A 35 -16.00 -4.71 12.34
N LEU A 36 -15.94 -6.04 12.33
CA LEU A 36 -15.09 -6.84 13.22
C LEU A 36 -13.82 -7.24 12.47
N THR A 37 -12.65 -6.85 12.98
CA THR A 37 -11.36 -7.16 12.36
C THR A 37 -10.80 -8.52 12.79
N PHE A 38 -9.72 -8.96 12.15
CA PHE A 38 -9.03 -10.21 12.45
C PHE A 38 -8.50 -10.26 13.89
N SER A 39 -8.00 -9.15 14.41
CA SER A 39 -7.55 -9.01 15.80
C SER A 39 -8.70 -8.94 16.82
N GLY A 40 -9.95 -8.94 16.36
CA GLY A 40 -11.15 -8.89 17.20
C GLY A 40 -11.59 -7.48 17.58
N ARG A 41 -11.18 -6.45 16.82
CA ARG A 41 -11.58 -5.05 17.07
C ARG A 41 -12.87 -4.70 16.35
N HIS A 42 -13.73 -3.95 17.03
CA HIS A 42 -14.88 -3.30 16.42
C HIS A 42 -14.49 -1.89 15.97
N ILE A 43 -14.58 -1.63 14.66
CA ILE A 43 -14.19 -0.35 14.06
C ILE A 43 -15.42 0.27 13.42
N ASP A 44 -15.82 1.44 13.91
CA ASP A 44 -16.88 2.25 13.30
C ASP A 44 -16.32 2.98 12.07
N LEU A 45 -16.85 2.65 10.89
CA LEU A 45 -16.44 3.23 9.62
C LEU A 45 -16.73 4.74 9.52
N LEU A 46 -17.70 5.25 10.28
CA LEU A 46 -18.02 6.68 10.32
C LEU A 46 -17.17 7.45 11.34
N SER A 47 -16.63 6.78 12.36
CA SER A 47 -15.86 7.45 13.42
C SER A 47 -14.61 6.62 13.81
N PRO A 48 -13.70 6.37 12.84
CA PRO A 48 -12.48 5.64 13.11
C PRO A 48 -11.52 6.48 13.95
N ARG A 49 -10.74 5.82 14.79
CA ARG A 49 -9.73 6.44 15.66
C ARG A 49 -8.35 5.87 15.36
N LEU A 50 -7.32 6.56 15.80
CA LEU A 50 -5.94 6.09 15.61
C LEU A 50 -5.70 4.74 16.30
N SER A 51 -6.32 4.52 17.45
CA SER A 51 -6.28 3.24 18.19
C SER A 51 -6.92 2.07 17.43
N ASP A 52 -7.75 2.36 16.43
CA ASP A 52 -8.41 1.34 15.61
C ASP A 52 -7.48 0.83 14.50
N ILE A 53 -6.38 1.54 14.19
CA ILE A 53 -5.44 1.15 13.14
C ILE A 53 -4.39 0.18 13.69
N ASP A 54 -4.61 -1.11 13.45
CA ASP A 54 -3.75 -2.20 13.93
C ASP A 54 -2.89 -2.77 12.78
N PRO A 55 -1.55 -2.78 12.89
CA PRO A 55 -0.68 -3.33 11.85
C PRO A 55 -0.92 -4.79 11.52
N VAL A 56 -1.38 -5.60 12.48
CA VAL A 56 -1.71 -7.01 12.24
C VAL A 56 -2.97 -7.12 11.39
N ASP A 57 -3.97 -6.26 11.62
CA ASP A 57 -5.18 -6.21 10.78
C ASP A 57 -4.85 -5.72 9.37
N LEU A 58 -4.00 -4.69 9.23
CA LEU A 58 -3.51 -4.22 7.93
C LEU A 58 -2.84 -5.38 7.16
N LEU A 59 -1.86 -6.03 7.79
CA LEU A 59 -1.14 -7.14 7.20
C LEU A 59 -2.08 -8.28 6.80
N HIS A 60 -2.95 -8.71 7.72
CA HIS A 60 -3.84 -9.85 7.52
C HIS A 60 -4.83 -9.57 6.39
N SER A 61 -5.56 -8.45 6.46
CA SER A 61 -6.59 -8.13 5.48
C SER A 61 -6.00 -7.94 4.09
N LEU A 62 -4.90 -7.18 3.94
CA LEU A 62 -4.32 -6.91 2.62
C LEU A 62 -3.81 -8.19 1.93
N CYS A 63 -3.36 -9.19 2.69
CA CYS A 63 -2.95 -10.47 2.14
C CYS A 63 -4.13 -11.40 1.79
N HIS A 64 -5.31 -11.18 2.37
CA HIS A 64 -6.50 -12.01 2.16
C HIS A 64 -7.55 -11.37 1.24
N THR A 65 -7.47 -10.06 0.99
CA THR A 65 -8.35 -9.37 0.06
C THR A 65 -7.83 -9.50 -1.36
N SER A 66 -8.67 -10.04 -2.25
CA SER A 66 -8.33 -10.20 -3.66
C SER A 66 -8.51 -8.91 -4.45
N ARG A 67 -7.54 -8.61 -5.33
CA ARG A 67 -7.64 -7.59 -6.36
C ARG A 67 -8.60 -8.00 -7.46
N PHE A 68 -8.99 -7.03 -8.29
CA PHE A 68 -9.94 -7.21 -9.39
C PHE A 68 -11.25 -7.87 -8.93
N THR A 69 -11.64 -7.61 -7.67
CA THR A 69 -12.85 -8.15 -7.05
C THR A 69 -12.95 -9.68 -7.13
N GLY A 70 -11.83 -10.39 -7.16
CA GLY A 70 -11.80 -11.86 -7.22
C GLY A 70 -12.08 -12.47 -8.60
N HIS A 71 -12.03 -11.68 -9.68
CA HIS A 71 -12.23 -12.18 -11.05
C HIS A 71 -10.93 -12.61 -11.76
N THR A 72 -9.81 -12.65 -11.04
CA THR A 72 -8.55 -13.16 -11.57
C THR A 72 -8.57 -14.68 -11.73
N ALA A 73 -7.80 -15.20 -12.68
CA ALA A 73 -7.68 -16.65 -12.89
C ALA A 73 -7.12 -17.39 -11.66
N ASN A 74 -6.17 -16.76 -10.97
CA ASN A 74 -5.57 -17.23 -9.71
C ASN A 74 -5.70 -16.15 -8.64
N PHE A 75 -5.64 -16.51 -7.36
CA PHE A 75 -5.74 -15.52 -6.29
C PHE A 75 -4.57 -14.53 -6.33
N PHE A 76 -4.90 -13.23 -6.35
CA PHE A 76 -3.93 -12.14 -6.32
C PHE A 76 -4.40 -11.10 -5.31
N SER A 77 -3.58 -10.85 -4.30
CA SER A 77 -3.93 -10.02 -3.14
C SER A 77 -3.53 -8.56 -3.28
N ILE A 78 -4.14 -7.68 -2.48
CA ILE A 78 -3.72 -6.27 -2.36
C ILE A 78 -2.27 -6.17 -1.89
N ALA A 79 -1.82 -7.06 -1.00
CA ALA A 79 -0.43 -7.09 -0.53
C ALA A 79 0.58 -7.36 -1.66
N GLN A 80 0.26 -8.26 -2.59
CA GLN A 80 1.08 -8.51 -3.78
C GLN A 80 1.12 -7.27 -4.68
N HIS A 81 -0.03 -6.66 -4.95
CA HIS A 81 -0.11 -5.40 -5.69
C HIS A 81 0.72 -4.28 -5.04
N SER A 82 0.56 -4.07 -3.73
CA SER A 82 1.31 -3.05 -2.98
C SER A 82 2.81 -3.30 -3.01
N THR A 83 3.24 -4.57 -3.01
CA THR A 83 4.64 -4.97 -3.17
C THR A 83 5.17 -4.61 -4.56
N ASN A 84 4.38 -4.89 -5.61
CA ASN A 84 4.70 -4.52 -6.98
C ASN A 84 4.89 -3.00 -7.12
N VAL A 85 3.92 -2.20 -6.65
CA VAL A 85 4.01 -0.73 -6.67
C VAL A 85 5.24 -0.24 -5.89
N TRP A 86 5.54 -0.84 -4.73
CA TRP A 86 6.74 -0.53 -3.96
C TRP A 86 8.04 -0.80 -4.73
N PHE A 87 8.12 -1.86 -5.54
CA PHE A 87 9.30 -2.16 -6.35
C PHE A 87 9.52 -1.14 -7.47
N LEU A 88 8.45 -0.57 -8.01
CA LEU A 88 8.51 0.41 -9.10
C LEU A 88 8.85 1.82 -8.61
N CYS A 89 8.42 2.17 -7.39
CA CYS A 89 8.64 3.50 -6.82
C CYS A 89 10.10 3.78 -6.43
N SER A 90 10.46 5.06 -6.51
CA SER A 90 11.69 5.64 -5.99
C SER A 90 11.83 5.42 -4.50
N LYS A 91 13.08 5.47 -3.99
CA LYS A 91 13.35 5.22 -2.56
C LYS A 91 12.53 6.12 -1.62
N TRP A 92 12.17 7.32 -2.07
CA TRP A 92 11.43 8.31 -1.30
C TRP A 92 9.92 8.05 -1.31
N ALA A 93 9.40 7.51 -2.41
CA ALA A 93 7.99 7.14 -2.53
C ALA A 93 7.68 5.77 -1.92
N LYS A 94 8.66 4.87 -1.82
CA LYS A 94 8.52 3.51 -1.26
C LYS A 94 7.70 3.41 0.05
N PRO A 95 7.95 4.23 1.09
CA PRO A 95 7.15 4.16 2.31
C PRO A 95 5.66 4.44 2.09
N HIS A 96 5.33 5.38 1.21
CA HIS A 96 3.94 5.66 0.86
C HIS A 96 3.38 4.60 -0.10
N ALA A 97 4.20 4.04 -0.99
CA ALA A 97 3.80 3.02 -1.96
C ALA A 97 3.36 1.70 -1.29
N VAL A 98 4.08 1.21 -0.28
CA VAL A 98 3.67 -0.03 0.42
C VAL A 98 2.34 0.14 1.18
N ALA A 99 2.00 1.37 1.57
CA ALA A 99 0.85 1.69 2.40
C ALA A 99 -0.32 2.33 1.61
N HIS A 100 -0.20 2.50 0.30
CA HIS A 100 -1.16 3.32 -0.47
C HIS A 100 -2.59 2.76 -0.45
N ASP A 101 -2.73 1.43 -0.44
CA ASP A 101 -4.01 0.73 -0.31
C ASP A 101 -4.32 0.27 1.12
N ALA A 102 -3.55 0.69 2.12
CA ALA A 102 -3.70 0.17 3.49
C ALA A 102 -5.09 0.44 4.10
N ILE A 103 -5.77 1.51 3.69
CA ILE A 103 -7.14 1.82 4.11
C ILE A 103 -8.15 0.73 3.68
N GLU A 104 -7.87 -0.02 2.61
CA GLU A 104 -8.74 -1.07 2.09
C GLU A 104 -8.91 -2.25 3.05
N THR A 105 -8.05 -2.34 4.07
CA THR A 105 -8.23 -3.19 5.25
C THR A 105 -9.61 -3.01 5.91
N TYR A 106 -10.10 -1.77 5.96
CA TYR A 106 -11.33 -1.43 6.69
C TYR A 106 -12.52 -1.19 5.76
N ILE A 107 -12.28 -0.68 4.55
CA ILE A 107 -13.36 -0.29 3.62
C ILE A 107 -13.50 -1.21 2.40
N GLY A 108 -12.57 -2.15 2.21
CA GLY A 108 -12.52 -3.06 1.07
C GLY A 108 -11.90 -2.45 -0.21
N ASP A 109 -11.54 -3.33 -1.16
CA ASP A 109 -11.09 -2.96 -2.51
C ASP A 109 -12.30 -2.60 -3.39
N ASP A 110 -12.38 -1.32 -3.72
CA ASP A 110 -13.41 -0.77 -4.59
C ASP A 110 -12.85 -0.58 -6.00
N SER A 111 -13.34 -1.38 -6.96
CA SER A 111 -12.90 -1.25 -8.35
C SER A 111 -13.14 0.16 -8.92
N SER A 112 -12.21 0.63 -9.75
CA SER A 112 -12.33 1.94 -10.41
C SER A 112 -13.67 2.14 -11.15
N PRO A 113 -14.23 1.14 -11.87
CA PRO A 113 -15.59 1.23 -12.42
C PRO A 113 -16.69 1.39 -11.36
N LYS A 114 -16.64 0.65 -10.23
CA LYS A 114 -17.60 0.78 -9.12
C LYS A 114 -17.60 2.19 -8.55
N LYS A 115 -16.41 2.75 -8.25
CA LYS A 115 -16.25 4.12 -7.76
C LYS A 115 -16.91 5.14 -8.71
N ARG A 116 -16.70 5.00 -10.03
CA ARG A 116 -17.32 5.87 -11.04
C ARG A 116 -18.85 5.71 -11.09
N ALA A 117 -19.35 4.48 -11.06
CA ALA A 117 -20.79 4.20 -11.07
C ALA A 117 -21.50 4.85 -9.87
N VAL A 118 -20.94 4.71 -8.65
CA VAL A 118 -21.49 5.34 -7.45
C VAL A 118 -21.54 6.86 -7.59
N ARG A 119 -20.46 7.50 -8.06
CA ARG A 119 -20.44 8.97 -8.28
C ARG A 119 -21.51 9.43 -9.28
N LEU A 120 -21.72 8.67 -10.37
CA LEU A 120 -22.75 8.96 -11.36
C LEU A 120 -24.16 8.84 -10.76
N LEU A 121 -24.41 7.85 -9.90
CA LEU A 121 -25.69 7.66 -9.23
C LEU A 121 -25.98 8.74 -8.17
N THR A 122 -24.95 9.23 -7.48
CA THR A 122 -25.11 10.24 -6.41
C THR A 122 -25.00 11.68 -6.89
N GLY A 123 -24.65 11.92 -8.17
CA GLY A 123 -24.69 13.24 -8.81
C GLY A 123 -23.63 14.24 -8.30
N GLY A 124 -22.51 13.79 -7.74
CA GLY A 124 -21.49 14.64 -7.12
C GLY A 124 -20.06 14.35 -7.61
N PRO A 125 -19.13 15.32 -7.44
CA PRO A 125 -17.71 15.10 -7.76
C PRO A 125 -17.04 14.09 -6.80
N ARG A 126 -17.67 13.85 -5.64
CA ARG A 126 -17.29 12.87 -4.63
C ARG A 126 -18.50 12.05 -4.21
N SER A 127 -18.25 10.86 -3.69
CA SER A 127 -19.24 9.89 -3.19
C SER A 127 -19.03 9.59 -1.72
N GLY A 128 -19.97 8.86 -1.09
CA GLY A 128 -19.80 8.33 0.25
C GLY A 128 -18.53 7.47 0.42
N LEU A 129 -18.12 6.73 -0.61
CA LEU A 129 -16.86 5.97 -0.61
C LEU A 129 -15.64 6.87 -0.48
N ASP A 130 -15.64 8.02 -1.17
CA ASP A 130 -14.56 8.99 -1.08
C ASP A 130 -14.50 9.62 0.32
N ASN A 131 -15.64 9.78 1.00
CA ASN A 131 -15.71 10.30 2.37
C ASN A 131 -15.23 9.27 3.40
N LEU A 132 -15.49 7.97 3.18
CA LEU A 132 -14.94 6.91 4.03
C LEU A 132 -13.41 6.89 3.92
N LYS A 133 -12.87 6.96 2.70
CA LYS A 133 -11.41 7.03 2.46
C LYS A 133 -10.76 8.19 3.23
N ASP A 134 -11.33 9.38 3.15
CA ASP A 134 -10.82 10.59 3.84
C ASP A 134 -10.75 10.46 5.36
N ARG A 135 -11.57 9.60 5.98
CA ARG A 135 -11.55 9.38 7.43
C ARG A 135 -10.40 8.49 7.86
N PHE A 136 -10.04 7.49 7.06
CA PHE A 136 -8.99 6.53 7.39
C PHE A 136 -7.59 6.98 6.95
N ASP A 137 -7.49 7.70 5.83
CA ASP A 137 -6.21 8.07 5.24
C ASP A 137 -5.23 8.78 6.21
N PRO A 138 -5.64 9.85 6.94
CA PRO A 138 -4.75 10.49 7.92
C PRO A 138 -4.38 9.58 9.09
N LEU A 139 -5.29 8.70 9.53
CA LEU A 139 -5.06 7.77 10.64
C LEU A 139 -4.03 6.72 10.29
N VAL A 140 -4.13 6.14 9.08
CA VAL A 140 -3.15 5.18 8.56
C VAL A 140 -1.79 5.85 8.38
N HIS A 141 -1.74 7.04 7.79
CA HIS A 141 -0.49 7.79 7.64
C HIS A 141 0.16 8.06 9.00
N GLN A 142 -0.61 8.57 9.97
CA GLN A 142 -0.10 8.82 11.32
C GLN A 142 0.39 7.54 12.00
N ARG A 143 -0.37 6.44 11.89
CA ARG A 143 -0.03 5.15 12.50
C ARG A 143 1.28 4.57 11.96
N LEU A 144 1.55 4.78 10.68
CA LEU A 144 2.75 4.31 9.98
C LEU A 144 3.90 5.34 10.00
N GLY A 145 3.71 6.52 10.62
CA GLY A 145 4.73 7.55 10.69
C GLY A 145 5.01 8.24 9.34
N LEU A 146 4.03 8.23 8.43
CA LEU A 146 4.10 8.84 7.10
C LEU A 146 3.65 10.30 7.15
N ALA A 147 4.17 11.11 6.20
CA ALA A 147 3.75 12.50 6.04
C ALA A 147 2.35 12.58 5.40
N PHE A 148 1.43 13.32 6.02
CA PHE A 148 0.09 13.57 5.54
C PHE A 148 -0.23 15.08 5.45
N PRO A 149 -0.73 15.58 4.31
CA PRO A 149 -0.83 14.87 3.04
C PRO A 149 0.57 14.56 2.49
N ALA A 150 0.68 13.46 1.74
CA ALA A 150 1.93 13.13 1.06
C ALA A 150 2.37 14.27 0.13
N ASN A 151 3.67 14.42 -0.07
CA ASN A 151 4.22 15.36 -1.04
C ASN A 151 3.60 15.09 -2.44
N GLN A 152 3.25 16.14 -3.17
CA GLN A 152 2.57 16.00 -4.47
C GLN A 152 3.36 15.16 -5.47
N SER A 153 4.69 15.27 -5.50
CA SER A 153 5.54 14.45 -6.38
C SER A 153 5.47 12.97 -6.01
N ILE A 154 5.50 12.65 -4.71
CA ILE A 154 5.34 11.27 -4.21
C ILE A 154 3.95 10.74 -4.57
N LYS A 155 2.90 11.54 -4.36
CA LYS A 155 1.52 11.17 -4.69
C LYS A 155 1.35 10.88 -6.18
N ASN A 156 1.92 11.71 -7.05
CA ASN A 156 1.88 11.52 -8.50
C ASN A 156 2.61 10.25 -8.91
N GLU A 157 3.78 10.01 -8.34
CA GLU A 157 4.58 8.81 -8.61
C GLU A 157 3.84 7.52 -8.21
N ILE A 158 3.22 7.48 -7.04
CA ILE A 158 2.44 6.31 -6.59
C ILE A 158 1.21 6.11 -7.46
N THR A 159 0.46 7.18 -7.75
CA THR A 159 -0.72 7.10 -8.63
C THR A 159 -0.35 6.52 -10.00
N LEU A 160 0.83 6.90 -10.49
CA LEU A 160 1.33 6.42 -11.75
C LEU A 160 1.70 4.93 -11.70
N PHE A 161 2.51 4.53 -10.71
CA PHE A 161 2.96 3.14 -10.62
C PHE A 161 1.88 2.16 -10.16
N ASP A 162 0.86 2.62 -9.42
CA ASP A 162 -0.39 1.88 -9.18
C ASP A 162 -1.08 1.52 -10.51
N GLN A 163 -1.29 2.51 -11.38
CA GLN A 163 -1.90 2.27 -12.71
C GLN A 163 -1.06 1.37 -13.60
N VAL A 164 0.27 1.55 -13.58
CA VAL A 164 1.20 0.69 -14.34
C VAL A 164 1.12 -0.75 -13.83
N ALA A 165 1.25 -0.96 -12.52
CA ALA A 165 1.17 -2.30 -11.92
C ALA A 165 -0.18 -2.96 -12.24
N MET A 166 -1.30 -2.24 -12.02
CA MET A 166 -2.66 -2.73 -12.32
C MET A 166 -2.80 -3.16 -13.79
N HIS A 167 -2.23 -2.43 -14.75
CA HIS A 167 -2.29 -2.79 -16.15
C HIS A 167 -1.60 -4.13 -16.43
N TYR A 168 -0.35 -4.29 -16.00
CA TYR A 168 0.42 -5.51 -16.22
C TYR A 168 -0.15 -6.71 -15.46
N GLU A 169 -0.62 -6.50 -14.23
CA GLU A 169 -1.35 -7.51 -13.46
C GLU A 169 -2.61 -7.96 -14.20
N SER A 170 -3.41 -7.02 -14.73
CA SER A 170 -4.62 -7.36 -15.47
C SER A 170 -4.33 -8.15 -16.75
N LYS A 171 -3.24 -7.82 -17.46
CA LYS A 171 -2.79 -8.54 -18.67
C LYS A 171 -2.42 -9.99 -18.36
N ALA A 172 -1.87 -10.24 -17.17
CA ALA A 172 -1.49 -11.58 -16.73
C ALA A 172 -2.65 -12.37 -16.12
N LEU A 173 -3.57 -11.71 -15.42
CA LEU A 173 -4.52 -12.35 -14.51
C LEU A 173 -5.96 -12.38 -15.02
N LEU A 174 -6.31 -11.57 -16.02
CA LEU A 174 -7.66 -11.48 -16.59
C LEU A 174 -7.68 -11.95 -18.06
N PRO A 175 -8.85 -12.41 -18.57
CA PRO A 175 -8.99 -12.75 -19.99
C PRO A 175 -8.77 -11.56 -20.93
N GLU A 176 -9.14 -10.36 -20.49
CA GLU A 176 -8.97 -9.11 -21.21
C GLU A 176 -8.34 -8.07 -20.25
N PRO A 177 -7.25 -7.41 -20.65
CA PRO A 177 -6.58 -6.45 -19.79
C PRO A 177 -7.47 -5.23 -19.53
N VAL A 178 -7.32 -4.64 -18.34
CA VAL A 178 -7.95 -3.36 -18.04
C VAL A 178 -7.25 -2.29 -18.89
N CYS A 179 -8.01 -1.67 -19.78
CA CYS A 179 -7.49 -0.64 -20.69
C CYS A 179 -7.11 0.62 -19.89
N SER A 180 -5.81 0.90 -19.84
CA SER A 180 -5.24 2.18 -19.43
C SER A 180 -4.46 2.75 -20.63
N ASN A 181 -4.86 3.93 -21.12
CA ASN A 181 -4.14 4.67 -22.17
C ASN A 181 -2.63 4.86 -21.86
N PRO A 182 -1.82 5.16 -22.87
CA PRO A 182 -0.90 4.23 -23.52
C PRO A 182 0.38 4.03 -22.69
N ILE A 183 0.40 3.07 -21.76
CA ILE A 183 1.67 2.65 -21.12
C ILE A 183 2.66 2.15 -22.18
N GLU A 184 2.16 1.63 -23.31
CA GLU A 184 2.96 1.24 -24.48
C GLU A 184 3.75 2.39 -25.12
N SER A 185 3.40 3.66 -24.86
CA SER A 185 4.15 4.82 -25.38
C SER A 185 5.40 5.16 -24.57
N TRP A 186 5.70 4.41 -23.51
CA TRP A 186 6.75 4.73 -22.52
C TRP A 186 8.12 4.14 -22.89
N GLY A 187 8.23 3.61 -24.11
CA GLY A 187 9.43 2.97 -24.62
C GLY A 187 9.49 1.49 -24.26
N LYS A 188 9.91 0.69 -25.25
CA LYS A 188 9.96 -0.77 -25.15
C LYS A 188 10.84 -1.24 -23.98
N GLU A 189 11.98 -0.61 -23.76
CA GLU A 189 12.93 -1.02 -22.71
C GLU A 189 12.35 -0.86 -21.31
N PHE A 190 11.62 0.24 -21.06
CA PHE A 190 10.92 0.44 -19.80
C PHE A 190 9.86 -0.64 -19.60
N CYS A 191 9.01 -0.87 -20.61
CA CYS A 191 7.96 -1.89 -20.55
C CYS A 191 8.54 -3.30 -20.32
N ASP A 192 9.58 -3.68 -21.05
CA ASP A 192 10.28 -4.96 -20.89
C ASP A 192 10.85 -5.10 -19.47
N ASN A 193 11.36 -4.01 -18.86
CA ASN A 193 11.86 -4.03 -17.50
C ASN A 193 10.73 -4.22 -16.47
N ILE A 194 9.58 -3.59 -16.68
CA ILE A 194 8.41 -3.78 -15.81
C ILE A 194 7.92 -5.23 -15.89
N GLU A 195 7.72 -5.77 -17.10
CA GLU A 195 7.24 -7.15 -17.29
C GLU A 195 8.16 -8.20 -16.64
N ARG A 196 9.48 -7.97 -16.64
CA ARG A 196 10.44 -8.90 -16.02
C ARG A 196 10.44 -8.86 -14.50
N ASN A 197 10.07 -7.74 -13.90
CA ASN A 197 10.22 -7.52 -12.45
C ASN A 197 8.90 -7.60 -11.68
N LEU A 198 7.74 -7.47 -12.35
CA LEU A 198 6.44 -7.61 -11.71
C LEU A 198 6.05 -9.07 -11.54
N SER A 199 5.85 -9.48 -10.28
CA SER A 199 5.31 -10.79 -10.00
C SER A 199 3.80 -10.79 -10.11
N HIS A 200 3.28 -11.76 -10.84
CA HIS A 200 1.87 -12.07 -11.01
C HIS A 200 1.61 -13.56 -10.74
N GLU A 201 2.58 -14.22 -10.07
CA GLU A 201 2.47 -15.61 -9.68
C GLU A 201 1.51 -15.76 -8.50
N GLU A 202 0.84 -16.92 -8.46
CA GLU A 202 0.07 -17.32 -7.30
C GLU A 202 1.01 -17.86 -6.22
N PHE A 203 0.99 -17.22 -5.06
CA PHE A 203 1.73 -17.69 -3.89
C PHE A 203 0.76 -18.15 -2.81
N PRO A 204 1.12 -19.18 -2.02
CA PRO A 204 0.38 -19.49 -0.79
C PRO A 204 0.31 -18.25 0.11
N ILE A 205 -0.87 -17.97 0.66
CA ILE A 205 -1.11 -16.78 1.51
C ILE A 205 -0.08 -16.67 2.63
N SER A 206 0.38 -17.78 3.21
CA SER A 206 1.42 -17.79 4.25
C SER A 206 2.76 -17.21 3.78
N GLN A 207 3.12 -17.42 2.51
CA GLN A 207 4.33 -16.83 1.92
C GLN A 207 4.15 -15.34 1.68
N VAL A 208 2.99 -14.93 1.13
CA VAL A 208 2.64 -13.51 0.94
C VAL A 208 2.67 -12.77 2.28
N MET A 209 2.01 -13.33 3.29
CA MET A 209 2.00 -12.81 4.67
C MET A 209 3.41 -12.61 5.22
N THR A 210 4.29 -13.60 5.08
CA THR A 210 5.67 -13.52 5.58
C THR A 210 6.45 -12.43 4.84
N ALA A 211 6.40 -12.43 3.50
CA ALA A 211 7.13 -11.47 2.67
C ALA A 211 6.64 -10.03 2.90
N PHE A 212 5.31 -9.83 2.95
CA PHE A 212 4.73 -8.52 3.17
C PHE A 212 4.96 -8.02 4.60
N ALA A 213 4.94 -8.90 5.61
CA ALA A 213 5.32 -8.55 6.98
C ALA A 213 6.78 -8.08 7.05
N GLN A 214 7.70 -8.75 6.37
CA GLN A 214 9.10 -8.33 6.28
C GLN A 214 9.23 -6.96 5.61
N LEU A 215 8.51 -6.73 4.51
CA LEU A 215 8.51 -5.45 3.80
C LEU A 215 7.98 -4.31 4.68
N MET A 216 6.84 -4.54 5.35
CA MET A 216 6.22 -3.59 6.29
C MET A 216 7.16 -3.29 7.47
N ALA A 217 7.74 -4.32 8.09
CA ALA A 217 8.65 -4.16 9.21
C ALA A 217 9.96 -3.45 8.83
N ALA A 218 10.49 -3.70 7.62
CA ALA A 218 11.67 -3.00 7.11
C ALA A 218 11.37 -1.53 6.77
N THR A 219 10.18 -1.25 6.27
CA THR A 219 9.75 0.10 5.90
C THR A 219 9.35 0.92 7.13
N PHE A 220 8.76 0.27 8.13
CA PHE A 220 8.23 0.86 9.36
C PHE A 220 8.77 0.12 10.59
N PRO A 221 10.04 0.37 10.99
CA PRO A 221 10.67 -0.40 12.07
C PRO A 221 9.93 -0.36 13.41
N HIS A 222 9.18 0.71 13.69
CA HIS A 222 8.42 0.87 14.94
C HIS A 222 7.23 -0.08 15.08
N ILE A 223 6.69 -0.62 13.98
CA ILE A 223 5.59 -1.62 14.01
C ILE A 223 6.10 -3.06 13.95
N ALA A 224 7.40 -3.27 13.71
CA ALA A 224 7.97 -4.61 13.61
C ALA A 224 7.70 -5.53 14.82
N PRO A 225 7.70 -5.04 16.08
CA PRO A 225 7.35 -5.88 17.24
C PRO A 225 5.93 -6.46 17.16
N GLU A 226 4.98 -5.71 16.62
CA GLU A 226 3.58 -6.12 16.48
C GLU A 226 3.41 -7.20 15.40
N LEU A 227 4.28 -7.16 14.37
CA LEU A 227 4.31 -8.14 13.28
C LEU A 227 5.17 -9.37 13.56
N SER A 228 5.77 -9.47 14.75
CA SER A 228 6.80 -10.48 15.09
C SER A 228 6.38 -11.93 14.86
N ASN A 229 5.10 -12.27 14.98
CA ASN A 229 4.57 -13.60 14.71
C ASN A 229 4.61 -14.02 13.23
N TYR A 230 4.72 -13.04 12.32
CA TYR A 230 4.76 -13.24 10.87
C TYR A 230 6.16 -13.06 10.29
N LEU A 231 7.11 -12.61 11.10
CA LEU A 231 8.50 -12.47 10.69
C LEU A 231 9.24 -13.82 10.88
N PRO A 232 10.20 -14.14 9.99
CA PRO A 232 11.04 -15.31 10.20
C PRO A 232 11.73 -15.22 11.56
N LYS A 233 11.61 -16.28 12.37
CA LYS A 233 12.36 -16.34 13.62
C LYS A 233 13.85 -16.28 13.29
N PRO A 234 14.66 -15.48 14.02
CA PRO A 234 16.09 -15.52 13.85
C PRO A 234 16.54 -16.96 14.07
N VAL A 235 17.23 -17.53 13.08
CA VAL A 235 17.85 -18.85 13.23
C VAL A 235 18.87 -18.69 14.35
N LEU A 236 18.55 -19.22 15.55
CA LEU A 236 19.50 -19.30 16.64
C LEU A 236 20.66 -20.18 16.16
N ARG A 237 21.72 -19.55 15.64
CA ARG A 237 22.99 -20.25 15.45
C ARG A 237 23.51 -20.54 16.85
N GLY A 238 23.34 -21.78 17.29
CA GLY A 238 23.95 -22.25 18.54
C GLY A 238 25.46 -21.97 18.52
N PRO A 239 26.08 -21.76 19.69
CA PRO A 239 27.53 -21.59 19.76
C PRO A 239 28.20 -22.91 19.36
N GLY A 240 28.67 -22.97 18.11
CA GLY A 240 29.49 -24.09 17.61
C GLY A 240 28.83 -24.89 16.51
N LEU A 241 28.87 -24.36 15.28
CA LEU A 241 29.03 -25.14 14.05
C LEU A 241 29.60 -24.17 13.00
N LYS A 242 30.92 -24.19 12.85
CA LYS A 242 31.60 -23.57 11.71
C LYS A 242 31.30 -24.45 10.50
N PHE A 243 30.58 -23.90 9.53
CA PHE A 243 30.63 -24.39 8.17
C PHE A 243 31.49 -23.41 7.38
N ASP A 244 32.80 -23.70 7.33
CA ASP A 244 33.63 -23.27 6.23
C ASP A 244 33.19 -24.09 5.03
N HIS A 245 32.56 -23.48 4.03
CA HIS A 245 32.72 -23.91 2.63
C HIS A 245 32.53 -22.71 1.70
N ALA A 246 33.59 -22.51 0.93
CA ALA A 246 33.76 -21.47 -0.05
C ALA A 246 32.75 -21.59 -1.20
N CYS A 247 32.18 -20.46 -1.59
CA CYS A 247 31.80 -20.20 -2.97
C CYS A 247 32.23 -18.77 -3.30
N GLU A 248 33.50 -18.63 -3.67
CA GLU A 248 33.93 -17.50 -4.51
C GLU A 248 33.27 -17.66 -5.89
N GLY A 249 32.55 -16.64 -6.33
CA GLY A 249 31.80 -16.70 -7.59
C GLY A 249 31.12 -15.39 -7.97
N LYS A 250 31.94 -14.35 -8.20
CA LYS A 250 31.76 -13.24 -9.16
C LYS A 250 30.39 -12.54 -9.29
N GLY A 251 30.39 -11.23 -9.04
CA GLY A 251 29.52 -10.28 -9.77
C GLY A 251 28.78 -9.25 -8.93
N SER A 252 29.49 -8.37 -8.23
CA SER A 252 28.92 -7.14 -7.70
C SER A 252 28.55 -6.21 -8.85
N SER A 253 27.28 -6.22 -9.28
CA SER A 253 26.71 -5.13 -10.09
C SER A 253 26.11 -4.11 -9.12
N GLN A 254 26.98 -3.22 -8.64
CA GLN A 254 26.55 -1.92 -8.13
C GLN A 254 25.86 -1.20 -9.29
N VAL A 255 24.56 -0.94 -9.17
CA VAL A 255 23.83 -0.09 -10.13
C VAL A 255 24.35 1.33 -9.92
N ASP A 256 25.12 1.84 -10.88
CA ASP A 256 25.56 3.22 -10.93
C ASP A 256 24.39 4.11 -11.38
N ILE A 257 23.70 4.66 -10.37
CA ILE A 257 22.56 5.58 -10.51
C ILE A 257 22.97 6.98 -11.01
N SER A 258 24.26 7.24 -11.26
CA SER A 258 24.73 8.54 -11.76
C SER A 258 24.53 8.76 -13.28
N ALA A 259 24.10 7.72 -14.02
CA ALA A 259 23.92 7.79 -15.47
C ALA A 259 22.49 8.19 -15.92
N MET A 260 21.53 8.38 -15.02
CA MET A 260 20.16 8.75 -15.37
C MET A 260 20.03 10.28 -15.48
N ASN A 261 20.27 10.81 -16.69
CA ASN A 261 19.91 12.17 -17.06
C ASN A 261 18.37 12.31 -17.08
N PHE A 262 17.80 12.74 -15.96
CA PHE A 262 16.41 13.22 -15.92
C PHE A 262 16.35 14.63 -16.52
N SER A 263 15.96 14.71 -17.79
CA SER A 263 15.40 15.97 -18.32
C SER A 263 13.96 16.09 -17.81
N PRO A 264 13.58 17.20 -17.15
CA PRO A 264 12.23 17.36 -16.61
C PRO A 264 11.22 17.58 -17.74
N ILE A 265 10.09 16.88 -17.68
CA ILE A 265 8.82 17.28 -18.31
C ILE A 265 7.81 17.44 -17.18
#